data_AF-A0A958Q7S8-F1
#
_entry.id   AF-A0A958Q7S8-F1
#
_cell.length_a   1.000
_cell.length_b   1.000
_cell.length_c   1.000
_cell.angle_alpha   90.00
_cell.angle_beta   90.00
_cell.angle_gamma   90.00
#
_symmetry.space_group_name_H-M   'P 1'
#
loop_
_entity.id
_entity.type
_entity.pdbx_description
1 polymer ?
#
loop_
_entity_poly.entity_id
_entity_poly.type
_entity_poly.pdbx_seq_one_letter_code
_entity_poly.pdbx_strand_id
1 'polypeptide(L)'
;GLEVNPVSKNVEWVFDAGKDFYSHAAGALQRLPNGNTLISEDIPGRVFEVTPAGEVVWQYQSDMRTCRAKRFDYNYCPQLAQFNK
;
A
#
# COMPACT_ATOMS: atom_id res chain seq x y z
N GLY A 1 2.78 -2.02 -9.93
CA GLY A 1 1.39 -1.63 -9.71
C GLY A 1 0.90 -0.89 -10.93
N LEU A 2 -0.40 -0.98 -11.22
CA LEU A 2 -1.01 -0.31 -12.36
C LEU A 2 -2.30 0.38 -11.92
N GLU A 3 -2.48 1.63 -12.32
CA GLU A 3 -3.75 2.36 -12.21
C GLU A 3 -4.27 2.64 -13.61
N VAL A 4 -5.54 2.26 -13.84
CA VAL A 4 -6.21 2.40 -15.13
C VAL A 4 -7.48 3.19 -14.92
N ASN A 5 -7.68 4.21 -15.75
CA ASN A 5 -8.94 4.91 -15.81
C ASN A 5 -10.02 3.98 -16.39
N PRO A 6 -11.13 3.71 -15.68
CA PRO A 6 -12.11 2.73 -16.14
C PRO A 6 -12.92 3.21 -17.36
N VAL A 7 -12.96 4.52 -17.63
CA VAL A 7 -13.71 5.10 -18.74
C VAL A 7 -12.84 5.17 -19.99
N SER A 8 -11.70 5.85 -19.90
CA SER A 8 -10.80 6.04 -21.05
C SER A 8 -9.96 4.80 -21.37
N LYS A 9 -9.82 3.88 -20.40
CA LYS A 9 -8.93 2.70 -20.44
C LYS A 9 -7.45 3.05 -20.54
N ASN A 10 -7.10 4.31 -20.28
CA ASN A 10 -5.72 4.75 -20.23
C ASN A 10 -5.07 4.33 -18.92
N VAL A 11 -3.79 4.01 -18.99
CA VAL A 11 -2.94 3.84 -17.82
C VAL A 11 -2.62 5.24 -17.28
N GLU A 12 -3.02 5.51 -16.04
CA GLU A 12 -2.79 6.80 -15.38
C GLU A 12 -1.57 6.76 -14.46
N TRP A 13 -1.22 5.57 -13.96
CA TRP A 13 -0.04 5.39 -13.13
C TRP A 13 0.53 3.98 -13.26
N VAL A 14 1.86 3.90 -13.24
CA VAL A 14 2.61 2.66 -13.18
C VAL A 14 3.64 2.80 -12.07
N PHE A 15 3.76 1.76 -11.26
CA PHE A 15 4.92 1.57 -10.41
C PHE A 15 5.61 0.28 -10.78
N ASP A 16 6.87 0.38 -11.16
CA ASP A 16 7.71 -0.74 -11.52
C ASP A 16 9.06 -0.56 -10.83
N ALA A 17 9.45 -1.55 -10.03
CA ALA A 17 10.79 -1.63 -9.44
C ALA A 17 11.50 -2.94 -9.87
N GLY A 18 11.09 -3.50 -11.01
CA GLY A 18 11.65 -4.71 -11.57
C GLY A 18 11.59 -5.89 -10.61
N LYS A 19 12.72 -6.62 -10.50
CA LYS A 19 12.84 -7.81 -9.64
C LYS A 19 12.59 -7.52 -8.16
N ASP A 20 12.79 -6.27 -7.73
CA ASP A 20 12.66 -5.86 -6.34
C ASP A 20 11.20 -5.57 -5.98
N PHE A 21 10.27 -5.66 -6.94
CA PHE A 21 8.83 -5.53 -6.75
C PHE A 21 8.10 -6.78 -7.27
N TYR A 22 8.21 -7.87 -6.52
CA TYR A 22 7.62 -9.18 -6.84
C TYR A 22 7.23 -9.94 -5.57
N SER A 23 6.00 -10.45 -5.56
CA SER A 23 5.53 -11.43 -4.57
C SER A 23 5.03 -12.66 -5.31
N HIS A 24 5.49 -13.84 -4.90
CA HIS A 24 5.11 -15.10 -5.54
C HIS A 24 3.60 -15.39 -5.41
N ALA A 25 2.94 -14.88 -4.37
CA ALA A 25 1.50 -14.99 -4.20
C ALA A 25 0.99 -13.79 -3.42
N ALA A 26 -0.19 -13.31 -3.80
CA ALA A 26 -0.90 -12.22 -3.16
C ALA A 26 -0.12 -10.89 -3.06
N GLY A 27 -0.91 -9.85 -2.87
CA GLY A 27 -0.45 -8.48 -2.70
C GLY A 27 -1.65 -7.55 -2.72
N ALA A 28 -1.42 -6.31 -2.33
CA ALA A 28 -2.45 -5.29 -2.37
C ALA A 28 -1.85 -3.92 -2.65
N LEU A 29 -2.65 -3.06 -3.27
CA LEU A 29 -2.37 -1.65 -3.47
C LEU A 29 -3.57 -0.85 -2.98
N GLN A 30 -3.30 0.23 -2.24
CA GLN A 30 -4.32 1.15 -1.76
C GLN A 30 -3.83 2.58 -1.99
N ARG A 31 -4.54 3.34 -2.83
CA ARG A 31 -4.32 4.79 -2.94
C ARG A 31 -4.80 5.45 -1.64
N LEU A 32 -3.96 6.31 -1.08
CA LEU A 32 -4.20 7.04 0.17
C LEU A 32 -4.69 8.47 -0.11
N PRO A 33 -5.38 9.13 0.85
CA PRO A 33 -5.88 10.49 0.67
C PRO A 33 -4.80 11.55 0.37
N ASN A 34 -3.56 11.31 0.80
CA ASN A 34 -2.41 12.18 0.50
C ASN A 34 -1.87 12.01 -0.94
N GLY A 35 -2.46 11.11 -1.74
CA GLY A 35 -2.02 10.79 -3.09
C GLY A 35 -0.96 9.69 -3.16
N ASN A 36 -0.38 9.25 -2.04
CA ASN A 36 0.56 8.13 -2.03
C ASN A 36 -0.16 6.80 -2.21
N THR A 37 0.57 5.75 -2.54
CA THR A 37 0.05 4.38 -2.65
C THR A 37 0.71 3.50 -1.59
N LEU A 38 -0.10 2.89 -0.72
CA LEU A 38 0.34 1.80 0.15
C LEU A 38 0.35 0.50 -0.64
N ILE A 39 1.45 -0.23 -0.57
CA ILE A 39 1.67 -1.50 -1.28
C ILE A 39 2.05 -2.56 -0.26
N SER A 40 1.46 -3.75 -0.37
CA SER A 40 1.83 -4.92 0.43
C SER A 40 2.25 -6.08 -0.45
N GLU A 41 3.44 -6.61 -0.22
CA GLU A 41 3.97 -7.83 -0.82
C GLU A 41 3.91 -8.97 0.18
N ASP A 42 2.98 -9.91 -0.03
CA ASP A 42 2.61 -10.89 0.99
C ASP A 42 3.76 -11.83 1.37
N ILE A 43 4.39 -12.49 0.38
CA ILE A 43 5.46 -13.46 0.67
C ILE A 43 6.76 -12.80 1.14
N PRO A 44 7.23 -11.69 0.52
CA PRO A 44 8.35 -10.93 1.05
C PRO A 44 8.11 -10.31 2.43
N GLY A 45 6.86 -10.27 2.92
CA GLY A 45 6.53 -9.70 4.22
C GLY A 45 6.78 -8.20 4.27
N ARG A 46 6.64 -7.49 3.15
CA ARG A 46 7.00 -6.07 3.02
C ARG A 46 5.75 -5.23 2.76
N VAL A 47 5.60 -4.16 3.54
CA VAL A 47 4.59 -3.13 3.29
C VAL A 47 5.29 -1.79 3.14
N PHE A 48 4.99 -1.03 2.10
CA PHE A 48 5.66 0.24 1.85
C PHE A 48 4.73 1.26 1.19
N GLU A 49 5.02 2.54 1.40
CA GLU A 49 4.27 3.66 0.87
C GLU A 49 5.10 4.37 -0.20
N VAL A 50 4.52 4.56 -1.38
CA VAL A 50 5.17 5.21 -2.52
C VAL A 50 4.48 6.50 -2.91
N THR A 51 5.24 7.53 -3.28
CA THR A 51 4.71 8.76 -3.86
C THR A 51 4.19 8.52 -5.29
N PRO A 52 3.39 9.44 -5.87
CA PRO A 52 3.03 9.37 -7.29
C PRO A 52 4.25 9.34 -8.23
N ALA A 53 5.37 9.95 -7.81
CA ALA A 53 6.63 9.92 -8.55
C ALA A 53 7.41 8.60 -8.42
N GLY A 54 6.93 7.66 -7.59
CA GLY A 54 7.55 6.35 -7.39
C GLY A 54 8.61 6.29 -6.29
N GLU A 55 8.71 7.33 -5.45
CA GLU A 55 9.66 7.34 -4.33
C GLU A 55 9.07 6.61 -3.12
N VAL A 56 9.82 5.69 -2.52
CA VAL A 56 9.42 5.03 -1.26
C VAL A 56 9.65 6.00 -0.10
N VAL A 57 8.59 6.38 0.60
CA VAL A 57 8.64 7.34 1.73
C VAL A 57 8.45 6.68 3.10
N TRP A 58 7.97 5.45 3.12
CA TRP A 58 7.84 4.65 4.33
C TRP A 58 7.89 3.17 4.00
N GLN A 59 8.40 2.36 4.92
CA GLN A 59 8.46 0.91 4.79
C GLN A 59 8.35 0.22 6.16
N TYR A 60 7.73 -0.95 6.14
CA TYR A 60 7.71 -1.93 7.21
C TYR A 60 8.10 -3.30 6.66
N GLN A 61 8.92 -4.02 7.42
CA GLN A 61 9.36 -5.37 7.13
C GLN A 61 8.87 -6.30 8.26
N SER A 62 8.21 -7.38 7.88
CA SER A 62 7.78 -8.46 8.75
C SER A 62 8.58 -9.72 8.46
N ASP A 63 8.79 -10.54 9.49
CA ASP A 63 9.31 -11.91 9.34
C ASP A 63 8.21 -12.90 8.91
N MET A 64 6.97 -12.44 8.88
CA MET A 64 5.80 -13.21 8.48
C MET A 64 5.17 -12.63 7.22
N ARG A 65 4.22 -13.37 6.66
CA ARG A 65 3.45 -12.91 5.51
C ARG A 65 2.66 -11.66 5.84
N THR A 66 2.83 -10.61 5.06
CA THR A 66 2.03 -9.41 5.17
C THR A 66 0.80 -9.58 4.30
N CYS A 67 -0.24 -10.16 4.89
CA CYS A 67 -1.56 -10.24 4.28
C CYS A 67 -2.06 -8.83 3.86
N ARG A 68 -3.24 -8.74 3.23
CA ARG A 68 -3.78 -7.48 2.69
C ARG A 68 -3.76 -6.33 3.71
N ALA A 69 -2.68 -5.54 3.69
CA ALA A 69 -2.50 -4.42 4.58
C ALA A 69 -3.45 -3.31 4.16
N LYS A 70 -4.01 -2.62 5.15
CA LYS A 70 -4.86 -1.45 4.94
C LYS A 70 -4.44 -0.36 5.89
N ARG A 71 -4.38 0.87 5.38
CA ARG A 71 -4.23 2.04 6.22
C ARG A 71 -5.60 2.43 6.76
N PHE A 72 -5.65 2.61 8.07
CA PHE A 72 -6.80 3.12 8.78
C PHE A 72 -6.45 4.50 9.34
N ASP A 73 -7.42 5.42 9.32
CA ASP A 73 -7.28 6.68 10.02
C ASP A 73 -7.18 6.44 11.52
N TYR A 74 -6.53 7.36 12.24
CA TYR A 74 -6.46 7.30 13.71
C TYR A 74 -7.85 7.22 14.36
N ASN A 75 -8.86 7.80 13.71
CA ASN A 75 -10.25 7.82 14.18
C ASN A 75 -11.06 6.59 13.75
N TYR A 76 -10.45 5.58 13.12
CA TYR A 76 -11.15 4.42 12.58
C TYR A 76 -11.86 3.59 13.66
N CYS A 77 -11.28 3.52 14.86
CA CYS A 77 -11.89 2.90 16.03
C CYS A 77 -12.27 4.00 17.04
N PRO A 78 -13.45 4.65 16.92
CA PRO A 78 -13.87 5.68 17.87
C PRO A 78 -13.97 5.14 19.32
N GLN A 79 -14.16 3.83 19.48
CA GLN A 79 -14.16 3.16 20.79
C GLN A 79 -12.78 3.19 21.47
N LEU A 80 -11.68 3.45 20.76
CA LEU A 80 -10.36 3.59 21.39
C LEU A 80 -10.17 4.96 22.05
N ALA A 81 -10.96 5.98 21.66
CA ALA A 81 -10.93 7.29 22.31
C ALA A 81 -11.27 7.21 23.81
N GLN A 82 -12.01 6.18 24.24
CA GLN A 82 -12.40 5.99 25.64
C GLN A 82 -11.24 5.50 26.55
N PHE A 83 -10.15 4.98 25.97
CA PHE A 83 -9.00 4.44 26.72
C PHE A 83 -7.86 5.45 26.90
N ASN A 84 -7.95 6.64 26.32
CA ASN A 84 -6.96 7.73 26.47
C ASN A 84 -7.26 8.63 27.70
N LYS A 85 -7.68 8.06 28.83
CA LYS A 85 -7.88 8.79 30.10
C LYS A 85 -6.67 8.68 31.01
#